data_AF-A0A098EBU2-F1
#
_entry.id   AF-A0A098EBU2-F1
#
_cell.length_a   1.000
_cell.length_b   1.000
_cell.length_c   1.000
_cell.angle_alpha   90.00
_cell.angle_beta   90.00
_cell.angle_gamma   90.00
#
_symmetry.space_group_name_H-M   'P 1'
#
loop_
_entity.id
_entity.type
_entity.pdbx_description
1 polymer ?
#
loop_
_entity_poly.entity_id
_entity_poly.type
_entity_poly.pdbx_seq_one_letter_code
_entity_poly.pdbx_strand_id
1 'polypeptide(L)'
;MELKFIKDKNSLKTLKVVNKIFKFNRQKAYHQIIKMCKYSLCNRKEHKDGFCIFHCDKKNFTEKEITKFNEEFSEEFERQEKENLNEFNFIEFRFPHTFSFFKKKEFKKAVNLSKATFSGDVYFMEANFSSDVGFIEANFSSDVDFKDATFSGKTYFENATFKGNAYFNGVTFSGDVGFMNANFSGDVRFMDANFSSNADFEDATFSGDVRFMDANFSSNAYFEDATFSGDVSFMDANFSSNVIVAK
;
A
#
# COMPACT_ATOMS: atom_id res chain seq x y z
N MET A 1 34.90 57.90 -36.22
CA MET A 1 34.08 57.14 -35.26
C MET A 1 34.48 57.60 -33.87
N GLU A 2 33.74 58.47 -33.16
CA GLU A 2 32.46 58.15 -32.47
C GLU A 2 32.60 56.85 -31.65
N LEU A 3 32.41 56.80 -30.32
CA LEU A 3 31.54 57.58 -29.45
C LEU A 3 32.13 57.81 -28.05
N LYS A 4 31.80 58.98 -27.49
CA LYS A 4 31.85 59.29 -26.04
C LYS A 4 30.77 58.50 -25.31
N PHE A 5 31.09 57.83 -24.21
CA PHE A 5 30.10 57.49 -23.18
C PHE A 5 30.20 58.47 -22.01
N ILE A 6 29.09 59.18 -21.82
CA ILE A 6 28.83 60.16 -20.78
C ILE A 6 28.72 59.42 -19.44
N LYS A 7 29.49 59.82 -18.44
CA LYS A 7 29.33 59.40 -17.05
C LYS A 7 28.03 59.98 -16.50
N ASP A 8 26.96 59.18 -16.46
CA ASP A 8 25.74 59.54 -15.76
C ASP A 8 25.90 59.32 -14.24
N LYS A 9 25.77 60.41 -13.47
CA LYS A 9 25.80 60.45 -12.00
C LYS A 9 24.62 59.69 -11.37
N ASN A 10 23.61 59.29 -12.13
CA ASN A 10 22.52 58.44 -11.64
C ASN A 10 22.92 56.96 -11.47
N SER A 11 23.92 56.45 -12.18
CA SER A 11 24.35 55.04 -12.10
C SER A 11 24.98 54.66 -10.74
N LEU A 12 25.65 55.61 -10.07
CA LEU A 12 26.31 55.42 -8.77
C LEU A 12 25.33 55.47 -7.58
N LYS A 13 24.18 56.13 -7.72
CA LYS A 13 23.12 56.09 -6.69
C LYS A 13 22.37 54.77 -6.72
N THR A 14 22.12 54.20 -7.89
CA THR A 14 21.47 52.89 -8.05
C THR A 14 22.32 51.76 -7.47
N LEU A 15 23.65 51.77 -7.67
CA LEU A 15 24.53 50.72 -7.12
C LEU A 15 24.61 50.70 -5.58
N LYS A 16 24.48 51.87 -4.92
CA LYS A 16 24.46 51.95 -3.44
C LYS A 16 23.12 51.49 -2.86
N VAL A 17 22.01 51.72 -3.55
CA VAL A 17 20.68 51.22 -3.14
C VAL A 17 20.57 49.72 -3.38
N VAL A 18 21.06 49.21 -4.51
CA VAL A 18 21.08 47.78 -4.83
C VAL A 18 21.97 47.02 -3.83
N ASN A 19 23.17 47.50 -3.49
CA ASN A 19 24.00 46.84 -2.47
C ASN A 19 23.45 46.91 -1.04
N LYS A 20 22.63 47.92 -0.71
CA LYS A 20 21.95 47.99 0.60
C LYS A 20 20.76 47.02 0.65
N ILE A 21 20.01 46.87 -0.45
CA ILE A 21 18.92 45.89 -0.58
C ILE A 21 19.47 44.45 -0.58
N PHE A 22 20.59 44.18 -1.26
CA PHE A 22 21.23 42.85 -1.26
C PHE A 22 21.98 42.50 0.03
N LYS A 23 22.38 43.48 0.86
CA LYS A 23 22.95 43.22 2.20
C LYS A 23 21.92 43.20 3.33
N PHE A 24 20.74 43.80 3.16
CA PHE A 24 19.69 43.79 4.21
C PHE A 24 18.79 42.55 4.19
N ASN A 25 18.66 41.85 3.06
CA ASN A 25 17.92 40.58 3.01
C ASN A 25 18.73 39.35 3.42
N ARG A 26 19.92 39.54 4.02
CA ARG A 26 20.68 38.49 4.74
C ARG A 26 20.35 38.40 6.23
N GLN A 27 19.40 39.17 6.77
CA GLN A 27 19.21 39.23 8.23
C GLN A 27 17.81 38.99 8.79
N LYS A 28 16.78 38.70 7.97
CA LYS A 28 15.48 38.22 8.50
C LYS A 28 14.72 37.29 7.54
N ALA A 29 15.21 36.06 7.39
CA ALA A 29 14.38 34.89 7.17
C ALA A 29 15.19 33.68 7.61
N TYR A 30 14.88 33.15 8.79
CA TYR A 30 15.22 31.77 9.14
C TYR A 30 14.55 30.86 8.10
N HIS A 31 15.20 30.64 6.95
CA HIS A 31 14.78 29.60 6.02
C HIS A 31 15.10 28.27 6.70
N GLN A 32 14.15 27.78 7.47
CA GLN A 32 14.12 26.40 7.91
C GLN A 32 14.03 25.59 6.61
N ILE A 33 15.15 24.97 6.20
CA ILE A 33 15.20 24.11 5.03
C ILE A 33 14.17 23.01 5.28
N ILE A 34 13.04 23.07 4.56
CA ILE A 34 12.03 22.03 4.66
C ILE A 34 12.64 20.79 4.03
N LYS A 35 12.94 19.79 4.85
CA LYS A 35 13.42 18.50 4.36
C LYS A 35 12.25 17.69 3.81
N MET A 36 12.48 17.00 2.70
CA MET A 36 11.49 16.16 2.03
C MET A 36 11.75 14.69 2.33
N CYS A 37 10.72 13.87 2.16
CA CYS A 37 10.83 12.42 2.21
C CYS A 37 11.90 11.92 1.24
N LYS A 38 12.76 11.01 1.69
CA LYS A 38 13.80 10.36 0.89
C LYS A 38 13.26 9.25 -0.02
N TYR A 39 12.02 8.80 0.19
CA TYR A 39 11.37 7.91 -0.76
C TYR A 39 11.16 8.67 -2.07
N SER A 40 11.81 8.21 -3.15
CA SER A 40 12.02 8.98 -4.37
C SER A 40 10.73 9.41 -5.09
N LEU A 41 9.63 8.73 -4.84
CA LEU A 41 8.31 9.03 -5.41
C LEU A 41 7.41 9.82 -4.45
N CYS A 42 7.89 10.22 -3.28
CA CYS A 42 7.12 10.96 -2.28
C CYS A 42 7.55 12.43 -2.20
N ASN A 43 6.60 13.33 -2.43
CA ASN A 43 6.78 14.78 -2.32
C ASN A 43 6.33 15.35 -0.96
N ARG A 44 6.23 14.51 0.08
CA ARG A 44 5.83 14.95 1.43
C ARG A 44 7.02 15.46 2.22
N LYS A 45 6.72 16.32 3.18
CA LYS A 45 7.70 16.77 4.18
C LYS A 45 8.18 15.60 5.02
N GLU A 46 9.46 15.64 5.38
CA GLU A 46 10.05 14.69 6.32
C GLU A 46 9.34 14.76 7.68
N HIS A 47 9.07 13.60 8.25
CA HIS A 47 8.59 13.40 9.62
C HIS A 47 9.71 12.91 10.54
N LYS A 48 10.46 11.86 10.13
CA LYS A 48 11.50 11.23 10.94
C LYS A 48 12.57 10.56 10.07
N ASP A 49 13.85 10.77 10.40
CA ASP A 49 15.04 10.13 9.80
C ASP A 49 15.16 10.25 8.26
N GLY A 50 14.56 11.30 7.69
CA GLY A 50 14.48 11.50 6.24
C GLY A 50 13.19 11.02 5.60
N PHE A 51 12.24 10.45 6.33
CA PHE A 51 11.02 9.87 5.77
C PHE A 51 9.76 10.56 6.30
N CYS A 52 8.71 10.62 5.48
CA CYS A 52 7.40 11.11 5.90
C CYS A 52 6.69 10.10 6.81
N ILE A 53 5.51 10.48 7.33
CA ILE A 53 4.77 9.65 8.28
C ILE A 53 4.33 8.29 7.70
N PHE A 54 4.22 8.17 6.38
CA PHE A 54 3.88 6.93 5.66
C PHE A 54 5.09 6.04 5.35
N HIS A 55 6.29 6.60 5.19
CA HIS A 55 7.49 5.87 4.72
C HIS A 55 8.54 5.64 5.81
N CYS A 56 8.27 6.00 7.07
CA CYS A 56 9.26 5.93 8.15
C CYS A 56 9.23 4.57 8.89
N ASP A 57 10.40 4.04 9.22
CA ASP A 57 10.59 2.74 9.89
C ASP A 57 10.32 2.75 11.40
N LYS A 58 9.70 3.81 11.92
CA LYS A 58 9.38 3.93 13.34
C LYS A 58 8.47 2.76 13.77
N LYS A 59 8.87 2.01 14.80
CA LYS A 59 8.06 0.89 15.31
C LYS A 59 6.87 1.34 16.17
N ASN A 60 7.12 2.29 17.07
CA ASN A 60 6.14 2.70 18.09
C ASN A 60 5.69 4.14 17.81
N PHE A 61 4.49 4.31 17.27
CA PHE A 61 3.87 5.62 17.09
C PHE A 61 3.17 6.05 18.38
N THR A 62 3.29 7.33 18.73
CA THR A 62 2.51 7.95 19.81
C THR A 62 1.08 8.20 19.34
N GLU A 63 0.13 8.35 20.28
CA GLU A 63 -1.27 8.69 19.95
C GLU A 63 -1.36 9.91 19.04
N LYS A 64 -0.59 10.97 19.32
CA LYS A 64 -0.53 12.18 18.50
C LYS A 64 -0.06 11.91 17.07
N GLU A 65 0.89 11.00 16.88
CA GLU A 65 1.35 10.62 15.54
C GLU A 65 0.35 9.73 14.83
N ILE A 66 -0.37 8.87 15.54
CA ILE A 66 -1.47 8.08 14.99
C ILE A 66 -2.60 9.02 14.50
N THR A 67 -2.98 10.02 15.30
CA THR A 67 -3.95 11.05 14.90
C THR A 67 -3.48 11.77 13.63
N LYS A 68 -2.24 12.27 13.63
CA LYS A 68 -1.65 12.94 12.46
C LYS A 68 -1.59 12.03 11.22
N PHE A 69 -1.24 10.75 11.40
CA PHE A 69 -1.23 9.78 10.31
C PHE A 69 -2.63 9.62 9.70
N ASN A 70 -3.67 9.48 10.52
CA ASN A 70 -5.04 9.30 10.05
C ASN A 70 -5.54 10.55 9.32
N GLU A 71 -5.22 11.75 9.83
CA GLU A 71 -5.52 13.03 9.17
C GLU A 71 -4.84 13.10 7.79
N GLU A 72 -3.51 12.93 7.73
CA GLU A 72 -2.78 12.99 6.46
C GLU A 72 -3.19 11.89 5.48
N PHE A 73 -3.58 10.70 5.97
CA PHE A 73 -4.05 9.60 5.14
C PHE A 73 -5.39 9.96 4.51
N SER A 74 -6.30 10.55 5.29
CA SER A 74 -7.63 10.94 4.81
C SER A 74 -7.51 12.02 3.74
N GLU A 75 -6.66 13.03 3.98
CA GLU A 75 -6.34 14.07 3.00
C GLU A 75 -5.71 13.49 1.72
N GLU A 76 -4.83 12.49 1.86
CA GLU A 76 -4.20 11.86 0.71
C GLU A 76 -5.17 11.01 -0.11
N PHE A 77 -6.03 10.25 0.57
CA PHE A 77 -7.06 9.46 -0.07
C PHE A 77 -8.00 10.37 -0.87
N GLU A 78 -8.52 11.45 -0.25
CA GLU A 78 -9.34 12.44 -0.95
C GLU A 78 -8.57 13.13 -2.10
N ARG A 79 -7.28 13.41 -1.88
CA ARG A 79 -6.20 13.65 -2.86
C ARG A 79 -6.44 12.90 -4.17
N GLN A 80 -6.14 11.61 -4.06
CA GLN A 80 -6.10 10.67 -5.17
C GLN A 80 -7.50 10.35 -5.71
N GLU A 81 -8.54 10.47 -4.89
CA GLU A 81 -9.92 10.28 -5.31
C GLU A 81 -10.36 11.38 -6.30
N LYS A 82 -10.07 12.64 -5.98
CA LYS A 82 -10.43 13.81 -6.81
C LYS A 82 -9.57 13.96 -8.06
N GLU A 83 -8.33 13.48 -8.03
CA GLU A 83 -7.44 13.54 -9.19
C GLU A 83 -7.81 12.51 -10.25
N ASN A 84 -7.57 12.86 -11.53
CA ASN A 84 -7.77 11.94 -12.66
C ASN A 84 -6.62 10.92 -12.77
N LEU A 85 -6.39 10.19 -11.68
CA LEU A 85 -5.49 9.06 -11.59
C LEU A 85 -6.24 7.77 -11.93
N ASN A 86 -5.51 6.79 -12.47
CA ASN A 86 -6.03 5.46 -12.76
C ASN A 86 -5.96 4.53 -11.54
N GLU A 87 -5.17 4.88 -10.53
CA GLU A 87 -4.94 4.07 -9.33
C GLU A 87 -4.87 4.94 -8.08
N PHE A 88 -5.24 4.35 -6.94
CA PHE A 88 -4.81 4.77 -5.62
C PHE A 88 -3.43 4.19 -5.33
N ASN A 89 -2.45 5.03 -5.02
CA ASN A 89 -1.08 4.64 -4.78
C ASN A 89 -0.71 4.79 -3.30
N PHE A 90 -0.49 3.66 -2.65
CA PHE A 90 -0.07 3.51 -1.26
C PHE A 90 1.19 2.66 -1.15
N ILE A 91 2.03 2.67 -2.19
CA ILE A 91 3.24 1.86 -2.24
C ILE A 91 4.15 2.22 -1.05
N GLU A 92 4.64 1.19 -0.37
CA GLU A 92 5.50 1.30 0.82
C GLU A 92 4.89 2.07 2.00
N PHE A 93 3.57 2.33 2.00
CA PHE A 93 2.92 2.96 3.14
C PHE A 93 2.98 2.04 4.35
N ARG A 94 3.28 2.63 5.51
CA ARG A 94 3.32 1.96 6.80
C ARG A 94 2.14 2.42 7.64
N PHE A 95 1.20 1.51 7.84
CA PHE A 95 0.02 1.68 8.68
C PHE A 95 0.42 1.29 10.11
N PRO A 96 0.57 2.24 11.05
CA PRO A 96 1.29 1.99 12.29
C PRO A 96 0.42 1.43 13.42
N HIS A 97 -0.87 1.25 13.16
CA HIS A 97 -1.87 0.83 14.14
C HIS A 97 -2.97 0.01 13.45
N THR A 98 -3.90 -0.53 14.24
CA THR A 98 -5.07 -1.24 13.70
C THR A 98 -5.87 -0.35 12.76
N PHE A 99 -6.04 -0.78 11.51
CA PHE A 99 -6.53 0.08 10.45
C PHE A 99 -7.82 -0.45 9.83
N SER A 100 -8.93 0.22 10.14
CA SER A 100 -10.27 -0.18 9.70
C SER A 100 -10.83 0.67 8.54
N PHE A 101 -10.02 1.55 7.95
CA PHE A 101 -10.49 2.46 6.89
C PHE A 101 -11.08 1.70 5.70
N PHE A 102 -10.47 0.56 5.33
CA PHE A 102 -10.87 -0.22 4.15
C PHE A 102 -12.18 -0.98 4.34
N LYS A 103 -12.66 -1.16 5.58
CA LYS A 103 -13.89 -1.89 5.88
C LYS A 103 -15.08 -1.26 5.14
N LYS A 104 -15.81 -2.08 4.38
CA LYS A 104 -16.99 -1.68 3.58
C LYS A 104 -16.70 -0.58 2.55
N LYS A 105 -15.42 -0.34 2.21
CA LYS A 105 -15.07 0.70 1.23
C LYS A 105 -15.23 0.23 -0.19
N GLU A 106 -15.66 1.16 -1.04
CA GLU A 106 -15.69 0.97 -2.48
C GLU A 106 -14.52 1.68 -3.13
N PHE A 107 -13.74 0.94 -3.91
CA PHE A 107 -12.64 1.47 -4.71
C PHE A 107 -12.99 1.30 -6.18
N LYS A 108 -13.23 2.42 -6.88
CA LYS A 108 -13.55 2.43 -8.32
C LYS A 108 -12.32 2.49 -9.22
N LYS A 109 -11.15 2.76 -8.65
CA LYS A 109 -9.84 2.80 -9.31
C LYS A 109 -9.02 1.59 -8.83
N ALA A 110 -7.95 1.24 -9.57
CA ALA A 110 -7.00 0.25 -9.09
C ALA A 110 -6.39 0.69 -7.74
N VAL A 111 -5.95 -0.24 -6.91
CA VAL A 111 -5.35 0.08 -5.59
C VAL A 111 -3.99 -0.60 -5.48
N ASN A 112 -2.94 0.20 -5.32
CA ASN A 112 -1.58 -0.30 -5.20
C ASN A 112 -1.07 -0.15 -3.76
N LEU A 113 -1.06 -1.25 -3.03
CA LEU A 113 -0.54 -1.43 -1.67
C LEU A 113 0.74 -2.28 -1.68
N SER A 114 1.46 -2.33 -2.81
CA SER A 114 2.70 -3.08 -2.91
C SER A 114 3.72 -2.58 -1.89
N LYS A 115 4.40 -3.50 -1.21
CA LYS A 115 5.38 -3.24 -0.14
C LYS A 115 4.81 -2.48 1.07
N ALA A 116 3.49 -2.31 1.17
CA ALA A 116 2.86 -1.71 2.33
C ALA A 116 3.11 -2.57 3.58
N THR A 117 3.23 -1.93 4.74
CA THR A 117 3.34 -2.60 6.03
C THR A 117 2.16 -2.26 6.91
N PHE A 118 1.41 -3.26 7.34
CA PHE A 118 0.36 -3.14 8.36
C PHE A 118 0.92 -3.62 9.69
N SER A 119 1.04 -2.73 10.66
CA SER A 119 1.69 -3.02 11.96
C SER A 119 0.72 -3.59 12.99
N GLY A 120 -0.57 -3.23 12.90
CA GLY A 120 -1.66 -3.83 13.64
C GLY A 120 -2.63 -4.56 12.71
N ASP A 121 -3.79 -4.96 13.24
CA ASP A 121 -4.81 -5.64 12.45
C ASP A 121 -5.31 -4.73 11.32
N VAL A 122 -5.66 -5.29 10.17
CA VAL A 122 -6.25 -4.52 9.07
C VAL A 122 -7.52 -5.19 8.56
N TYR A 123 -8.57 -4.38 8.41
CA TYR A 123 -9.91 -4.86 8.08
C TYR A 123 -10.31 -4.37 6.69
N PHE A 124 -10.36 -5.32 5.74
CA PHE A 124 -10.93 -5.20 4.41
C PHE A 124 -12.33 -5.83 4.33
N MET A 125 -12.93 -6.21 5.46
CA MET A 125 -14.27 -6.80 5.53
C MET A 125 -15.28 -6.04 4.63
N GLU A 126 -15.98 -6.77 3.77
CA GLU A 126 -17.01 -6.25 2.86
C GLU A 126 -16.53 -5.12 1.91
N ALA A 127 -15.21 -4.96 1.73
CA ALA A 127 -14.66 -3.98 0.78
C ALA A 127 -14.91 -4.44 -0.66
N ASN A 128 -15.18 -3.48 -1.55
CA ASN A 128 -15.43 -3.71 -2.97
C ASN A 128 -14.37 -3.02 -3.82
N PHE A 129 -13.52 -3.81 -4.47
CA PHE A 129 -12.51 -3.33 -5.41
C PHE A 129 -12.99 -3.60 -6.84
N SER A 130 -13.34 -2.54 -7.57
CA SER A 130 -13.87 -2.66 -8.95
C SER A 130 -12.77 -2.81 -10.01
N SER A 131 -11.50 -2.77 -9.62
CA SER A 131 -10.34 -2.87 -10.51
C SER A 131 -9.21 -3.65 -9.81
N ASP A 132 -8.04 -3.69 -10.41
CA ASP A 132 -6.89 -4.47 -9.94
C ASP A 132 -6.38 -3.98 -8.57
N VAL A 133 -5.92 -4.92 -7.74
CA VAL A 133 -5.37 -4.62 -6.41
C VAL A 133 -4.01 -5.29 -6.23
N GLY A 134 -3.00 -4.48 -5.92
CA GLY A 134 -1.65 -4.94 -5.66
C GLY A 134 -1.30 -4.97 -4.18
N PHE A 135 -0.90 -6.12 -3.66
CA PHE A 135 -0.29 -6.35 -2.34
C PHE A 135 1.07 -7.03 -2.49
N ILE A 136 1.74 -6.86 -3.64
CA ILE A 136 3.04 -7.48 -3.93
C ILE A 136 4.04 -7.07 -2.84
N GLU A 137 4.70 -8.04 -2.21
CA GLU A 137 5.64 -7.84 -1.09
C GLU A 137 5.04 -7.10 0.12
N ALA A 138 3.71 -7.04 0.27
CA ALA A 138 3.08 -6.43 1.44
C ALA A 138 3.32 -7.27 2.70
N ASN A 139 3.45 -6.60 3.86
CA ASN A 139 3.70 -7.25 5.15
C ASN A 139 2.57 -6.95 6.14
N PHE A 140 1.77 -7.96 6.45
CA PHE A 140 0.73 -7.95 7.48
C PHE A 140 1.32 -8.50 8.78
N SER A 141 1.63 -7.61 9.72
CA SER A 141 2.34 -7.98 10.96
C SER A 141 1.45 -8.57 12.05
N SER A 142 0.12 -8.44 11.87
CA SER A 142 -0.94 -8.95 12.74
C SER A 142 -2.02 -9.60 11.87
N ASP A 143 -3.20 -9.86 12.42
CA ASP A 143 -4.32 -10.46 11.69
C ASP A 143 -4.81 -9.55 10.56
N VAL A 144 -5.20 -10.16 9.43
CA VAL A 144 -5.86 -9.47 8.33
C VAL A 144 -7.20 -10.12 8.01
N ASP A 145 -8.21 -9.29 7.81
CA ASP A 145 -9.58 -9.74 7.56
C ASP A 145 -10.10 -9.21 6.23
N PHE A 146 -10.17 -10.09 5.24
CA PHE A 146 -10.78 -9.91 3.92
C PHE A 146 -12.18 -10.54 3.84
N LYS A 147 -12.83 -10.84 4.97
CA LYS A 147 -14.13 -11.51 4.97
C LYS A 147 -15.16 -10.76 4.13
N ASP A 148 -15.87 -11.49 3.27
CA ASP A 148 -16.91 -10.97 2.38
C ASP A 148 -16.42 -9.83 1.44
N ALA A 149 -15.11 -9.64 1.29
CA ALA A 149 -14.57 -8.65 0.35
C ALA A 149 -14.73 -9.15 -1.10
N THR A 150 -14.91 -8.22 -2.04
CA THR A 150 -15.04 -8.51 -3.47
C THR A 150 -13.92 -7.84 -4.26
N PHE A 151 -13.18 -8.64 -5.01
CA PHE A 151 -12.15 -8.20 -5.95
C PHE A 151 -12.60 -8.48 -7.37
N SER A 152 -13.01 -7.43 -8.09
CA SER A 152 -13.56 -7.56 -9.45
C SER A 152 -12.47 -7.68 -10.51
N GLY A 153 -11.31 -7.05 -10.28
CA GLY A 153 -10.12 -7.16 -11.14
C GLY A 153 -9.17 -8.25 -10.67
N LYS A 154 -7.92 -8.18 -11.15
CA LYS A 154 -6.84 -9.08 -10.72
C LYS A 154 -6.31 -8.67 -9.35
N THR A 155 -5.96 -9.65 -8.51
CA THR A 155 -5.41 -9.40 -7.18
C THR A 155 -4.06 -10.09 -7.02
N TYR A 156 -3.08 -9.34 -6.52
CA TYR A 156 -1.68 -9.73 -6.52
C TYR A 156 -1.14 -9.74 -5.08
N PHE A 157 -0.85 -10.91 -4.51
CA PHE A 157 -0.25 -11.11 -3.18
C PHE A 157 1.16 -11.73 -3.29
N GLU A 158 1.82 -11.60 -4.43
CA GLU A 158 3.11 -12.21 -4.69
C GLU A 158 4.14 -11.76 -3.65
N ASN A 159 4.84 -12.71 -3.04
CA ASN A 159 5.82 -12.47 -1.97
C ASN A 159 5.24 -11.74 -0.75
N ALA A 160 3.91 -11.68 -0.58
CA ALA A 160 3.31 -11.08 0.61
C ALA A 160 3.59 -11.94 1.85
N THR A 161 3.72 -11.30 3.00
CA THR A 161 3.93 -11.97 4.29
C THR A 161 2.76 -11.70 5.22
N PHE A 162 2.16 -12.77 5.75
CA PHE A 162 1.07 -12.76 6.71
C PHE A 162 1.56 -13.38 8.02
N LYS A 163 1.86 -12.55 9.02
CA LYS A 163 2.41 -13.02 10.31
C LYS A 163 1.35 -13.47 11.30
N GLY A 164 0.19 -12.81 11.27
CA GLY A 164 -1.00 -13.24 11.99
C GLY A 164 -1.86 -14.19 11.15
N ASN A 165 -3.10 -14.37 11.57
CA ASN A 165 -4.10 -15.12 10.82
C ASN A 165 -4.60 -14.31 9.61
N ALA A 166 -4.94 -15.01 8.53
CA ALA A 166 -5.52 -14.41 7.34
C ALA A 166 -6.92 -14.95 7.07
N TYR A 167 -7.93 -14.11 7.23
CA TYR A 167 -9.33 -14.46 7.05
C TYR A 167 -9.83 -14.02 5.67
N PHE A 168 -10.19 -14.97 4.83
CA PHE A 168 -10.74 -14.82 3.50
C PHE A 168 -12.14 -15.45 3.39
N ASN A 169 -12.83 -15.64 4.52
CA ASN A 169 -14.15 -16.26 4.54
C ASN A 169 -15.13 -15.47 3.65
N GLY A 170 -15.86 -16.14 2.76
CA GLY A 170 -16.83 -15.52 1.86
C GLY A 170 -16.24 -14.54 0.83
N VAL A 171 -14.90 -14.46 0.71
CA VAL A 171 -14.26 -13.55 -0.25
C VAL A 171 -14.63 -13.96 -1.68
N THR A 172 -14.79 -12.98 -2.56
CA THR A 172 -14.97 -13.22 -4.00
C THR A 172 -13.82 -12.62 -4.80
N PHE A 173 -13.08 -13.47 -5.50
CA PHE A 173 -12.12 -13.08 -6.53
C PHE A 173 -12.72 -13.35 -7.90
N SER A 174 -13.15 -12.29 -8.59
CA SER A 174 -13.72 -12.40 -9.94
C SER A 174 -12.63 -12.50 -11.01
N GLY A 175 -11.53 -11.76 -10.84
CA GLY A 175 -10.33 -11.88 -11.67
C GLY A 175 -9.32 -12.87 -11.11
N ASP A 176 -8.20 -13.03 -11.81
CA ASP A 176 -7.10 -13.88 -11.35
C ASP A 176 -6.59 -13.41 -9.98
N VAL A 177 -6.30 -14.35 -9.08
CA VAL A 177 -5.64 -14.06 -7.81
C VAL A 177 -4.33 -14.85 -7.71
N GLY A 178 -3.24 -14.14 -7.42
CA GLY A 178 -1.92 -14.72 -7.22
C GLY A 178 -1.45 -14.59 -5.79
N PHE A 179 -1.07 -15.70 -5.18
CA PHE A 179 -0.39 -15.83 -3.89
C PHE A 179 1.00 -16.43 -4.06
N MET A 180 1.60 -16.30 -5.25
CA MET A 180 2.89 -16.92 -5.56
C MET A 180 3.95 -16.49 -4.54
N ASN A 181 4.70 -17.44 -3.98
CA ASN A 181 5.73 -17.20 -2.97
C ASN A 181 5.22 -16.46 -1.71
N ALA A 182 3.90 -16.41 -1.46
CA ALA A 182 3.37 -15.79 -0.26
C ALA A 182 3.65 -16.68 0.97
N ASN A 183 3.92 -16.04 2.11
CA ASN A 183 4.22 -16.73 3.37
C ASN A 183 3.14 -16.44 4.42
N PHE A 184 2.42 -17.47 4.83
CA PHE A 184 1.40 -17.44 5.87
C PHE A 184 1.92 -18.13 7.13
N SER A 185 2.18 -17.35 8.18
CA SER A 185 2.68 -17.86 9.46
C SER A 185 1.57 -18.32 10.39
N GLY A 186 0.40 -17.67 10.33
CA GLY A 186 -0.80 -18.05 11.09
C GLY A 186 -1.78 -18.91 10.29
N ASP A 187 -2.97 -19.12 10.84
CA ASP A 187 -4.04 -19.87 10.18
C ASP A 187 -4.63 -19.08 9.01
N VAL A 188 -5.04 -19.80 7.96
CA VAL A 188 -5.68 -19.23 6.77
C VAL A 188 -7.05 -19.84 6.54
N ARG A 189 -8.06 -19.00 6.37
CA ARG A 189 -9.45 -19.45 6.20
C ARG A 189 -10.05 -18.89 4.92
N PHE A 190 -10.30 -19.77 3.96
CA PHE A 190 -11.02 -19.51 2.70
C PHE A 190 -12.40 -20.17 2.72
N MET A 191 -13.06 -20.23 3.88
CA MET A 191 -14.38 -20.87 3.97
C MET A 191 -15.40 -20.11 3.12
N ASP A 192 -16.21 -20.80 2.33
CA ASP A 192 -17.18 -20.18 1.40
C ASP A 192 -16.55 -19.20 0.38
N ALA A 193 -15.23 -19.25 0.18
CA ALA A 193 -14.54 -18.36 -0.76
C ALA A 193 -14.86 -18.74 -2.21
N ASN A 194 -15.00 -17.75 -3.08
CA ASN A 194 -15.27 -17.95 -4.50
C ASN A 194 -14.13 -17.41 -5.37
N PHE A 195 -13.43 -18.32 -6.05
CA PHE A 195 -12.41 -18.05 -7.04
C PHE A 195 -13.00 -18.25 -8.43
N SER A 196 -13.44 -17.17 -9.07
CA SER A 196 -14.15 -17.25 -10.36
C SER A 196 -13.18 -17.41 -11.55
N SER A 197 -11.94 -16.95 -11.39
CA SER A 197 -10.84 -17.10 -12.35
C SER A 197 -9.71 -17.92 -11.74
N ASN A 198 -8.50 -17.85 -12.31
CA ASN A 198 -7.37 -18.64 -11.83
C ASN A 198 -6.98 -18.24 -10.40
N ALA A 199 -6.74 -19.23 -9.54
CA ALA A 199 -6.21 -19.04 -8.20
C ALA A 199 -4.84 -19.70 -8.12
N ASP A 200 -3.80 -18.89 -7.94
CA ASP A 200 -2.42 -19.34 -7.99
C ASP A 200 -1.79 -19.27 -6.60
N PHE A 201 -1.39 -20.43 -6.08
CA PHE A 201 -0.70 -20.61 -4.81
C PHE A 201 0.69 -21.24 -5.02
N GLU A 202 1.28 -21.12 -6.22
CA GLU A 202 2.61 -21.67 -6.53
C GLU A 202 3.67 -21.16 -5.53
N ASP A 203 4.50 -22.06 -5.00
CA ASP A 203 5.53 -21.75 -3.99
C ASP A 203 5.00 -21.11 -2.68
N ALA A 204 3.68 -21.05 -2.46
CA ALA A 204 3.13 -20.48 -1.23
C ALA A 204 3.45 -21.37 -0.03
N THR A 205 3.86 -20.76 1.08
CA THR A 205 4.15 -21.47 2.33
C THR A 205 3.07 -21.19 3.37
N PHE A 206 2.44 -22.24 3.87
CA PHE A 206 1.45 -22.21 4.94
C PHE A 206 2.00 -22.92 6.18
N SER A 207 2.30 -22.15 7.22
CA SER A 207 2.83 -22.67 8.49
C SER A 207 1.74 -23.11 9.47
N GLY A 208 0.59 -22.42 9.44
CA GLY A 208 -0.61 -22.77 10.22
C GLY A 208 -1.60 -23.63 9.44
N ASP A 209 -2.80 -23.82 10.02
CA ASP A 209 -3.87 -24.58 9.37
C ASP A 209 -4.46 -23.81 8.19
N VAL A 210 -4.87 -24.52 7.14
CA VAL A 210 -5.54 -23.95 5.97
C VAL A 210 -6.90 -24.60 5.74
N ARG A 211 -7.95 -23.80 5.69
CA ARG A 211 -9.34 -24.28 5.52
C ARG A 211 -9.96 -23.68 4.26
N PHE A 212 -10.17 -24.50 3.24
CA PHE A 212 -10.92 -24.20 2.02
C PHE A 212 -12.34 -24.81 2.05
N MET A 213 -12.95 -24.89 3.24
CA MET A 213 -14.25 -25.56 3.38
C MET A 213 -15.33 -24.82 2.58
N ASP A 214 -16.12 -25.55 1.80
CA ASP A 214 -17.17 -24.97 0.94
C ASP A 214 -16.64 -23.95 -0.10
N ALA A 215 -15.32 -23.90 -0.35
CA ALA A 215 -14.74 -22.98 -1.32
C ALA A 215 -15.04 -23.44 -2.76
N ASN A 216 -15.27 -22.48 -3.66
CA ASN A 216 -15.53 -22.75 -5.07
C ASN A 216 -14.39 -22.23 -5.94
N PHE A 217 -13.75 -23.13 -6.68
CA PHE A 217 -12.75 -22.84 -7.71
C PHE A 217 -13.38 -23.08 -9.08
N SER A 218 -13.75 -22.00 -9.77
CA SER A 218 -14.44 -22.06 -11.07
C SER A 218 -13.47 -22.24 -12.25
N SER A 219 -12.19 -21.88 -12.06
CA SER A 219 -11.11 -22.06 -13.02
C SER A 219 -9.96 -22.86 -12.40
N ASN A 220 -8.78 -22.83 -13.01
CA ASN A 220 -7.61 -23.56 -12.55
C ASN A 220 -7.16 -23.09 -11.16
N ALA A 221 -6.86 -24.05 -10.29
CA ALA A 221 -6.20 -23.81 -9.01
C ALA A 221 -4.78 -24.41 -9.08
N TYR A 222 -3.76 -23.57 -8.88
CA TYR A 222 -2.34 -23.94 -8.93
C TYR A 222 -1.80 -24.03 -7.50
N PHE A 223 -1.20 -25.16 -7.18
CA PHE A 223 -0.58 -25.46 -5.88
C PHE A 223 0.79 -26.13 -6.10
N GLU A 224 1.39 -26.00 -7.28
CA GLU A 224 2.76 -26.44 -7.53
C GLU A 224 3.72 -25.89 -6.47
N ASP A 225 4.52 -26.77 -5.87
CA ASP A 225 5.52 -26.44 -4.85
C ASP A 225 4.99 -25.71 -3.59
N ALA A 226 3.67 -25.62 -3.43
CA ALA A 226 3.03 -25.10 -2.22
C ALA A 226 3.33 -26.02 -1.03
N THR A 227 3.75 -25.43 0.09
CA THR A 227 4.11 -26.16 1.31
C THR A 227 3.07 -25.94 2.40
N PHE A 228 2.50 -27.02 2.91
CA PHE A 228 1.56 -27.02 4.04
C PHE A 228 2.20 -27.71 5.26
N SER A 229 2.50 -26.94 6.30
CA SER A 229 3.07 -27.47 7.55
C SER A 229 2.01 -27.80 8.60
N GLY A 230 0.86 -27.11 8.55
CA GLY A 230 -0.33 -27.39 9.34
C GLY A 230 -1.35 -28.26 8.59
N ASP A 231 -2.53 -28.46 9.20
CA ASP A 231 -3.59 -29.24 8.56
C ASP A 231 -4.21 -28.46 7.39
N VAL A 232 -4.39 -29.12 6.25
CA VAL A 232 -5.13 -28.58 5.10
C VAL A 232 -6.46 -29.31 4.93
N SER A 233 -7.56 -28.57 4.80
CA SER A 233 -8.89 -29.13 4.55
C SER A 233 -9.54 -28.49 3.33
N PHE A 234 -10.00 -29.35 2.41
CA PHE A 234 -10.83 -29.01 1.25
C PHE A 234 -12.23 -29.62 1.38
N MET A 235 -12.71 -29.84 2.60
CA MET A 235 -14.03 -30.45 2.83
C MET A 235 -15.12 -29.63 2.11
N ASP A 236 -15.91 -30.32 1.28
CA ASP A 236 -16.99 -29.73 0.46
C ASP A 236 -16.54 -28.62 -0.52
N ALA A 237 -15.23 -28.49 -0.76
CA ALA A 237 -14.72 -27.60 -1.80
C ALA A 237 -15.08 -28.12 -3.20
N ASN A 238 -15.48 -27.21 -4.08
CA ASN A 238 -15.79 -27.51 -5.48
C ASN A 238 -14.64 -27.05 -6.40
N PHE A 239 -14.15 -27.94 -7.25
CA PHE A 239 -13.17 -27.64 -8.30
C PHE A 239 -13.80 -27.93 -9.66
N SER A 240 -14.09 -26.86 -10.41
CA SER A 240 -14.77 -26.95 -11.71
C SER A 240 -13.81 -27.07 -12.90
N SER A 241 -12.50 -26.93 -12.66
CA SER A 241 -11.43 -27.05 -13.66
C SER A 241 -10.23 -27.82 -13.07
N ASN A 242 -9.07 -27.71 -13.71
CA ASN A 242 -7.86 -28.39 -13.29
C ASN A 242 -7.40 -27.91 -11.90
N VAL A 243 -7.04 -28.87 -11.07
CA VAL A 243 -6.22 -28.64 -9.88
C VAL A 243 -4.83 -29.09 -10.26
N ILE A 244 -3.88 -28.15 -10.30
CA ILE A 244 -2.50 -28.45 -10.58
C ILE A 244 -1.78 -28.50 -9.23
N VAL A 245 -1.27 -29.68 -8.90
CA VAL A 245 -0.45 -29.95 -7.72
C VAL A 245 0.85 -30.54 -8.24
N ALA A 246 1.97 -30.23 -7.58
CA ALA A 246 3.33 -30.81 -7.70
C ALA A 246 3.72 -31.55 -9.01
N LYS A 247 4.92 -31.26 -9.54
CA LYS A 247 5.57 -32.16 -10.51
C LYS A 247 6.28 -33.34 -9.83
#